data_AF-C4JTV7-F1
#
_entry.id   AF-C4JTV7-F1
#
_cell.length_a   1.000
_cell.length_b   1.000
_cell.length_c   1.000
_cell.angle_alpha   90.00
_cell.angle_beta   90.00
_cell.angle_gamma   90.00
#
_symmetry.space_group_name_H-M   'P 1'
#
loop_
_entity.id
_entity.type
_entity.pdbx_description
1 polymer ?
#
loop_
_entity_poly.entity_id
_entity_poly.type
_entity_poly.pdbx_seq_one_letter_code
_entity_poly.pdbx_strand_id
1 'polypeptide(L)'
;MKTLLAFWLLTVLAAAIEPHMVEQSDPSAIIPDNESLPLEPVIACWNSLDCSMGQIEAMKMKDRLAFLQFMARWKLGPLVSVNQFRAVEGTMDFFIRKSIGGQKTWMSYVNAAVVEAIQRGAAISLDESQNTGGNPAALKWADYFDQRKAGKLMDRDTHDRAWALAEQTAVEYGIRVADSKPDIQAPTLREQRWQYSTKIYRMLMQYRRTLLWLIKTAFTFTNPSLPMASEAFMDWFTDVTDASSTGFLADVVWRLCALGLSWDGEEPIQEGQAIFELATDFWEEFQMSKHLNY
;
A
#
# COMPACT_ATOMS: atom_id res chain seq x y z
N MET A 1 -17.73 -8.88 16.18
CA MET A 1 -17.65 -8.89 14.70
C MET A 1 -16.32 -8.40 14.15
N LYS A 2 -15.72 -7.29 14.58
CA LYS A 2 -14.39 -6.85 14.11
C LYS A 2 -13.24 -7.85 14.40
N THR A 3 -13.36 -8.62 15.48
CA THR A 3 -12.44 -9.70 15.86
C THR A 3 -12.64 -10.99 15.07
N LEU A 4 -13.85 -11.22 14.55
CA LEU A 4 -14.19 -12.42 13.79
C LEU A 4 -13.60 -12.39 12.39
N LEU A 5 -13.50 -11.22 11.73
CA LEU A 5 -12.88 -11.09 10.41
C LEU A 5 -11.35 -11.33 10.46
N ALA A 6 -10.70 -10.85 11.51
CA ALA A 6 -9.28 -11.11 11.76
C ALA A 6 -9.04 -12.58 12.11
N PHE A 7 -9.91 -13.18 12.93
CA PHE A 7 -9.91 -14.63 13.17
C PHE A 7 -10.20 -15.43 11.90
N TRP A 8 -11.05 -14.92 11.00
CA TRP A 8 -11.42 -15.60 9.76
C TRP A 8 -10.29 -15.60 8.74
N LEU A 9 -9.60 -14.46 8.56
CA LEU A 9 -8.36 -14.41 7.76
C LEU A 9 -7.30 -15.37 8.33
N LEU A 10 -7.17 -15.43 9.66
CA LEU A 10 -6.29 -16.38 10.35
C LEU A 10 -6.71 -17.85 10.18
N THR A 11 -8.00 -18.17 10.16
CA THR A 11 -8.48 -19.55 9.91
C THR A 11 -8.39 -19.97 8.45
N VAL A 12 -8.54 -19.03 7.50
CA VAL A 12 -8.30 -19.29 6.07
C VAL A 12 -6.82 -19.55 5.83
N LEU A 13 -5.93 -18.78 6.47
CA LEU A 13 -4.48 -19.06 6.50
C LEU A 13 -4.14 -20.41 7.16
N ALA A 14 -4.95 -20.87 8.13
CA ALA A 14 -4.74 -22.14 8.83
C ALA A 14 -5.27 -23.37 8.09
N ALA A 15 -6.34 -23.22 7.29
CA ALA A 15 -6.99 -24.33 6.58
C ALA A 15 -6.29 -24.70 5.25
N ALA A 16 -5.42 -23.84 4.72
CA ALA A 16 -4.59 -24.11 3.54
C ALA A 16 -3.32 -24.94 3.86
N ILE A 17 -3.14 -25.38 5.10
CA ILE A 17 -2.00 -26.20 5.54
C ILE A 17 -2.35 -27.70 5.34
N GLU A 18 -2.45 -28.14 4.10
CA GLU A 18 -2.11 -29.52 3.76
C GLU A 18 -0.86 -29.47 2.84
N PRO A 19 0.27 -30.05 3.27
CA PRO A 19 1.51 -29.95 2.51
C PRO A 19 1.43 -30.92 1.32
N HIS A 20 0.92 -30.44 0.19
CA HIS A 20 1.25 -31.06 -1.08
C HIS A 20 2.55 -30.44 -1.60
N MET A 21 3.63 -31.22 -1.52
CA MET A 21 4.87 -30.93 -2.25
C MET A 21 4.56 -31.01 -3.74
N VAL A 22 4.30 -29.87 -4.36
CA VAL A 22 4.21 -29.76 -5.82
C VAL A 22 5.62 -29.61 -6.36
N GLU A 23 5.95 -30.55 -7.24
CA GLU A 23 7.18 -30.64 -7.99
C GLU A 23 7.37 -29.35 -8.81
N GLN A 24 8.55 -28.76 -8.64
CA GLN A 24 9.00 -27.51 -9.19
C GLN A 24 8.90 -27.50 -10.72
N SER A 25 7.93 -26.75 -11.25
CA SER A 25 7.96 -26.28 -12.63
C SER A 25 8.13 -24.78 -12.59
N ASP A 26 9.22 -24.32 -13.20
CA ASP A 26 9.72 -22.95 -13.23
C ASP A 26 8.83 -22.11 -14.16
N PRO A 27 7.93 -21.22 -13.66
CA PRO A 27 7.24 -20.27 -14.50
C PRO A 27 8.11 -19.02 -14.52
N SER A 28 8.88 -18.92 -15.59
CA SER A 28 9.46 -17.72 -16.17
C SER A 28 9.41 -16.49 -15.28
N ALA A 29 10.58 -16.14 -14.74
CA ALA A 29 10.94 -14.79 -14.36
C ALA A 29 10.19 -13.78 -15.23
N ILE A 30 9.40 -12.93 -14.60
CA ILE A 30 8.89 -11.71 -15.22
C ILE A 30 10.11 -11.03 -15.82
N ILE A 31 10.11 -11.02 -17.15
CA ILE A 31 11.14 -10.48 -18.01
C ILE A 31 11.48 -9.08 -17.50
N PRO A 32 12.75 -8.77 -17.19
CA PRO A 32 13.16 -7.38 -17.13
C PRO A 32 13.18 -6.90 -18.59
N ASP A 33 12.05 -6.39 -19.09
CA ASP A 33 12.03 -5.65 -20.34
C ASP A 33 12.72 -4.30 -20.11
N ASN A 34 14.04 -4.39 -20.15
CA ASN A 34 14.91 -3.67 -21.05
C ASN A 34 14.22 -2.69 -22.01
N GLU A 35 13.77 -1.55 -21.50
CA GLU A 35 13.98 -0.24 -22.15
C GLU A 35 13.69 0.85 -21.13
N SER A 36 14.77 1.38 -20.55
CA SER A 36 14.77 2.66 -19.86
C SER A 36 14.40 3.77 -20.86
N LEU A 37 13.11 3.92 -21.16
CA LEU A 37 12.58 5.17 -21.66
C LEU A 37 13.03 6.24 -20.65
N PRO A 38 13.65 7.33 -21.10
CA PRO A 38 14.01 8.40 -20.20
C PRO A 38 12.70 8.87 -19.55
N LEU A 39 12.62 8.76 -18.22
CA LEU A 39 11.65 9.48 -17.42
C LEU A 39 12.01 10.97 -17.53
N GLU A 40 11.74 11.56 -18.68
CA GLU A 40 11.88 12.99 -18.87
C GLU A 40 10.78 13.67 -18.05
N PRO A 41 11.10 14.70 -17.28
CA PRO A 41 10.12 15.42 -16.49
C PRO A 41 9.06 16.00 -17.42
N VAL A 42 7.85 15.44 -17.37
CA VAL A 42 6.72 15.84 -18.22
C VAL A 42 6.31 17.29 -17.94
N ILE A 43 6.60 17.77 -16.72
CA ILE A 43 6.24 19.11 -16.24
C ILE A 43 7.43 19.67 -15.43
N ALA A 44 7.69 20.97 -15.58
CA ALA A 44 8.83 21.67 -14.97
C ALA A 44 8.95 21.47 -13.44
N CYS A 45 7.82 21.30 -12.74
CA CYS A 45 7.76 21.19 -11.28
C CYS A 45 8.38 19.90 -10.72
N TRP A 46 8.66 18.89 -11.56
CA TRP A 46 9.26 17.63 -11.11
C TRP A 46 10.68 17.82 -10.59
N ASN A 47 11.48 18.64 -11.28
CA ASN A 47 12.88 18.88 -10.92
C ASN A 47 13.03 19.67 -9.62
N SER A 48 12.10 20.60 -9.37
CA SER A 48 12.05 21.44 -8.17
C SER A 48 11.25 20.83 -7.02
N LEU A 49 10.62 19.66 -7.22
CA LEU A 49 9.75 18.99 -6.22
C LEU A 49 8.67 19.93 -5.66
N ASP A 50 8.15 20.82 -6.51
CA ASP A 50 7.25 21.90 -6.10
C ASP A 50 5.89 21.84 -6.80
N CYS A 51 5.53 20.70 -7.38
CA CYS A 51 4.21 20.53 -7.98
C CYS A 51 3.13 20.80 -6.92
N SER A 52 2.13 21.60 -7.24
CA SER A 52 0.94 21.74 -6.39
C SER A 52 0.06 20.49 -6.47
N MET A 53 -0.76 20.25 -5.45
CA MET A 53 -1.78 19.20 -5.47
C MET A 53 -2.63 19.24 -6.74
N GLY A 54 -3.04 20.44 -7.18
CA GLY A 54 -3.84 20.60 -8.40
C GLY A 54 -3.08 20.21 -9.67
N GLN A 55 -1.77 20.49 -9.75
CA GLN A 55 -0.95 20.03 -10.87
C GLN A 55 -0.82 18.51 -10.89
N ILE A 56 -0.62 17.87 -9.74
CA ILE A 56 -0.57 16.40 -9.64
C ILE A 56 -1.94 15.79 -9.97
N GLU A 57 -3.02 16.36 -9.46
CA GLU A 57 -4.38 15.93 -9.74
C GLU A 57 -4.69 16.00 -11.25
N ALA A 58 -4.20 17.03 -11.93
CA ALA A 58 -4.29 17.15 -13.37
C ALA A 58 -3.40 16.16 -14.16
N MET A 59 -2.49 15.41 -13.53
CA MET A 59 -1.72 14.36 -14.21
C MET A 59 -2.55 13.08 -14.37
N LYS A 60 -2.34 12.32 -15.45
CA LYS A 60 -2.89 10.96 -15.53
C LYS A 60 -2.18 10.08 -14.50
N MET A 61 -2.84 9.02 -14.03
CA MET A 61 -2.25 8.11 -13.03
C MET A 61 -0.90 7.53 -13.47
N LYS A 62 -0.73 7.24 -14.77
CA LYS A 62 0.55 6.80 -15.36
C LYS A 62 1.66 7.85 -15.19
N ASP A 63 1.34 9.13 -15.40
CA ASP A 63 2.29 10.23 -15.26
C ASP A 63 2.65 10.47 -13.77
N ARG A 64 1.71 10.24 -12.84
CA ARG A 64 1.98 10.30 -11.40
C ARG A 64 2.89 9.17 -10.94
N LEU A 65 2.66 7.95 -11.44
CA LEU A 65 3.54 6.82 -11.19
C LEU A 65 4.95 7.11 -11.73
N ALA A 66 5.05 7.64 -12.94
CA ALA A 66 6.31 8.10 -13.50
C ALA A 66 6.97 9.19 -12.63
N PHE A 67 6.20 10.14 -12.09
CA PHE A 67 6.75 11.15 -11.19
C PHE A 67 7.33 10.53 -9.91
N LEU A 68 6.63 9.56 -9.31
CA LEU A 68 7.11 8.86 -8.13
C LEU A 68 8.42 8.09 -8.41
N GLN A 69 8.49 7.39 -9.54
CA GLN A 69 9.69 6.70 -10.00
C GLN A 69 10.85 7.65 -10.32
N PHE A 70 10.55 8.83 -10.87
CA PHE A 70 11.52 9.89 -11.07
C PHE A 70 12.11 10.36 -9.74
N MET A 71 11.27 10.63 -8.73
CA MET A 71 11.73 11.00 -7.39
C MET A 71 12.60 9.91 -6.77
N ALA A 72 12.16 8.65 -6.84
CA ALA A 72 12.93 7.50 -6.35
C ALA A 72 14.33 7.45 -6.98
N ARG A 73 14.41 7.57 -8.31
CA ARG A 73 15.66 7.44 -9.06
C ARG A 73 16.62 8.61 -8.87
N TRP A 74 16.11 9.84 -8.82
CA TRP A 74 16.95 11.03 -8.95
C TRP A 74 17.03 11.90 -7.69
N LYS A 75 16.05 11.80 -6.78
CA LYS A 75 15.93 12.70 -5.63
C LYS A 75 16.08 12.01 -4.29
N LEU A 76 15.62 10.77 -4.16
CA LEU A 76 15.54 10.07 -2.87
C LEU A 76 16.82 9.31 -2.46
N GLY A 77 17.84 9.27 -3.33
CA GLY A 77 19.15 8.66 -3.04
C GLY A 77 19.83 9.22 -1.79
N PRO A 78 20.03 10.55 -1.68
CA PRO A 78 20.60 11.19 -0.49
C PRO A 78 19.79 11.00 0.80
N LEU A 79 18.53 10.58 0.70
CA LEU A 79 17.62 10.33 1.82
C LEU A 79 17.53 8.84 2.19
N VAL A 80 18.34 7.97 1.56
CA VAL A 80 18.36 6.51 1.80
C VAL A 80 16.96 5.88 1.67
N SER A 81 16.18 6.39 0.72
CA SER A 81 14.74 6.10 0.60
C SER A 81 14.29 5.73 -0.82
N VAL A 82 15.23 5.37 -1.70
CA VAL A 82 14.98 5.05 -3.12
C VAL A 82 13.87 4.01 -3.31
N ASN A 83 13.84 2.96 -2.49
CA ASN A 83 12.87 1.87 -2.61
C ASN A 83 11.71 1.95 -1.62
N GLN A 84 11.57 3.02 -0.84
CA GLN A 84 10.63 3.08 0.29
C GLN A 84 9.18 3.46 -0.10
N PHE A 85 8.88 3.44 -1.40
CA PHE A 85 7.61 3.89 -1.97
C PHE A 85 6.99 2.88 -2.92
N ARG A 86 7.55 1.67 -3.02
CA ARG A 86 7.08 0.65 -3.96
C ARG A 86 5.66 0.17 -3.63
N ALA A 87 5.23 0.21 -2.36
CA ALA A 87 3.82 0.02 -2.02
C ALA A 87 2.88 1.08 -2.65
N VAL A 88 3.30 2.34 -2.71
CA VAL A 88 2.53 3.41 -3.37
C VAL A 88 2.51 3.18 -4.88
N GLU A 89 3.64 2.76 -5.47
CA GLU A 89 3.71 2.37 -6.89
C GLU A 89 2.74 1.22 -7.20
N GLY A 90 2.71 0.18 -6.36
CA GLY A 90 1.79 -0.95 -6.51
C GLY A 90 0.32 -0.54 -6.44
N THR A 91 -0.01 0.42 -5.57
CA THR A 91 -1.36 1.01 -5.50
C THR A 91 -1.71 1.80 -6.77
N MET A 92 -0.76 2.57 -7.31
CA MET A 92 -0.97 3.32 -8.56
C MET A 92 -1.10 2.41 -9.78
N ASP A 93 -0.31 1.33 -9.84
CA ASP A 93 -0.44 0.32 -10.89
C ASP A 93 -1.82 -0.34 -10.84
N PHE A 94 -2.29 -0.71 -9.64
CA PHE A 94 -3.67 -1.17 -9.44
C PHE A 94 -4.70 -0.14 -9.93
N PHE A 95 -4.49 1.16 -9.66
CA PHE A 95 -5.38 2.22 -10.15
C PHE A 95 -5.42 2.29 -11.67
N ILE A 96 -4.26 2.16 -12.32
CA ILE A 96 -4.13 2.10 -13.78
C ILE A 96 -4.89 0.89 -14.33
N ARG A 97 -4.66 -0.30 -13.77
CA ARG A 97 -5.29 -1.56 -14.25
C ARG A 97 -6.80 -1.57 -14.06
N LYS A 98 -7.34 -0.96 -12.99
CA LYS A 98 -8.78 -0.85 -12.75
C LYS A 98 -9.43 0.40 -13.33
N SER A 99 -8.65 1.28 -13.96
CA SER A 99 -9.14 2.58 -14.46
C SER A 99 -9.86 3.40 -13.39
N ILE A 100 -9.33 3.40 -12.16
CA ILE A 100 -9.83 4.21 -11.04
C ILE A 100 -8.90 5.38 -10.75
N GLY A 101 -9.40 6.42 -10.08
CA GLY A 101 -8.61 7.62 -9.78
C GLY A 101 -8.35 8.51 -11.00
N GLY A 102 -9.20 8.43 -12.04
CA GLY A 102 -9.20 9.38 -13.15
C GLY A 102 -9.31 10.83 -12.66
N GLN A 103 -8.85 11.79 -13.46
CA GLN A 103 -8.90 13.21 -13.11
C GLN A 103 -10.32 13.63 -12.68
N LYS A 104 -10.38 14.59 -11.76
CA LYS A 104 -11.59 15.14 -11.14
C LYS A 104 -12.46 14.11 -10.42
N THR A 105 -11.86 13.00 -9.99
CA THR A 105 -12.52 12.03 -9.11
C THR A 105 -12.00 12.14 -7.69
N TRP A 106 -12.83 11.72 -6.73
CA TRP A 106 -12.47 11.68 -5.32
C TRP A 106 -11.16 10.91 -5.08
N MET A 107 -11.02 9.74 -5.69
CA MET A 107 -9.83 8.90 -5.57
C MET A 107 -8.58 9.57 -6.19
N SER A 108 -8.77 10.39 -7.22
CA SER A 108 -7.69 11.18 -7.83
C SER A 108 -7.08 12.16 -6.85
N TYR A 109 -7.91 12.88 -6.10
CA TYR A 109 -7.47 13.85 -5.08
C TYR A 109 -6.76 13.16 -3.93
N VAL A 110 -7.27 12.02 -3.48
CA VAL A 110 -6.62 11.22 -2.42
C VAL A 110 -5.21 10.80 -2.85
N ASN A 111 -5.05 10.24 -4.06
CA ASN A 111 -3.74 9.86 -4.57
C ASN A 111 -2.82 11.08 -4.79
N ALA A 112 -3.35 12.19 -5.33
CA ALA A 112 -2.58 13.41 -5.53
C ALA A 112 -2.04 13.99 -4.22
N ALA A 113 -2.81 13.93 -3.13
CA ALA A 113 -2.35 14.35 -1.80
C ALA A 113 -1.18 13.49 -1.28
N VAL A 114 -1.20 12.17 -1.53
CA VAL A 114 -0.10 11.27 -1.15
C VAL A 114 1.17 11.64 -1.90
N VAL A 115 1.10 11.78 -3.22
CA VAL A 115 2.25 12.17 -4.06
C VAL A 115 2.77 13.54 -3.69
N GLU A 116 1.88 14.51 -3.45
CA GLU A 116 2.27 15.86 -3.05
C GLU A 116 3.02 15.83 -1.72
N ALA A 117 2.52 15.09 -0.73
CA ALA A 117 3.15 14.99 0.57
C ALA A 117 4.56 14.38 0.49
N ILE A 118 4.74 13.36 -0.35
CA ILE A 118 6.05 12.71 -0.58
C ILE A 118 7.04 13.68 -1.22
N GLN A 119 6.68 14.36 -2.33
CA GLN A 119 7.60 15.32 -2.97
C GLN A 119 7.97 16.48 -2.04
N ARG A 120 6.99 16.99 -1.27
CA ARG A 120 7.19 18.17 -0.41
C ARG A 120 8.07 17.77 0.78
N GLY A 121 7.82 16.60 1.35
CA GLY A 121 8.68 16.04 2.39
C GLY A 121 10.11 15.83 1.91
N ALA A 122 10.29 15.32 0.69
CA ALA A 122 11.61 15.13 0.11
C ALA A 122 12.31 16.47 -0.14
N ALA A 123 11.62 17.47 -0.70
CA ALA A 123 12.15 18.81 -0.91
C ALA A 123 12.61 19.46 0.40
N ILE A 124 11.84 19.27 1.49
CA ILE A 124 12.19 19.77 2.82
C ILE A 124 13.45 19.09 3.37
N SER A 125 13.52 17.76 3.32
CA SER A 125 14.69 17.01 3.81
C SER A 125 15.96 17.18 2.96
N LEU A 126 15.81 17.58 1.70
CA LEU A 126 16.91 17.95 0.80
C LEU A 126 17.34 19.42 0.96
N ASP A 127 16.66 20.20 1.80
CA ASP A 127 16.85 21.65 1.94
C ASP A 127 16.63 22.43 0.62
N GLU A 128 15.79 21.88 -0.28
CA GLU A 128 15.38 22.51 -1.54
C GLU A 128 14.16 23.44 -1.37
N SER A 129 13.34 23.21 -0.33
CA SER A 129 12.15 24.03 -0.05
C SER A 129 11.68 23.90 1.41
N GLN A 130 10.92 24.89 1.91
CA GLN A 130 10.19 24.80 3.19
C GLN A 130 8.66 24.82 2.97
N ASN A 131 8.22 24.82 1.72
CA ASN A 131 6.80 24.87 1.38
C ASN A 131 6.16 23.50 1.58
N THR A 132 5.09 23.43 2.39
CA THR A 132 4.32 22.19 2.63
C THR A 132 3.12 22.04 1.69
N GLY A 133 2.78 23.06 0.91
CA GLY A 133 1.56 23.10 0.10
C GLY A 133 0.26 23.15 0.92
N GLY A 134 0.35 23.35 2.25
CA GLY A 134 -0.79 23.20 3.17
C GLY A 134 -1.11 21.75 3.55
N ASN A 135 -0.37 20.77 2.99
CA ASN A 135 -0.54 19.36 3.28
C ASN A 135 0.22 19.00 4.57
N PRO A 136 -0.47 18.66 5.68
CA PRO A 136 0.19 18.39 6.97
C PRO A 136 1.10 17.16 6.93
N ALA A 137 0.90 16.27 5.95
CA ALA A 137 1.74 15.08 5.80
C ALA A 137 3.13 15.41 5.22
N ALA A 138 3.33 16.56 4.59
CA ALA A 138 4.64 16.97 4.08
C ALA A 138 5.71 16.97 5.18
N LEU A 139 5.37 17.52 6.36
CA LEU A 139 6.29 17.52 7.51
C LEU A 139 6.51 16.13 8.11
N LYS A 140 5.51 15.24 8.01
CA LYS A 140 5.66 13.84 8.46
C LYS A 140 6.57 13.05 7.53
N TRP A 141 6.48 13.29 6.22
CA TRP A 141 7.41 12.72 5.26
C TRP A 141 8.82 13.28 5.41
N ALA A 142 8.98 14.58 5.63
CA ALA A 142 10.28 15.17 5.93
C ALA A 142 10.93 14.53 7.17
N ASP A 143 10.18 14.42 8.27
CA ASP A 143 10.64 13.75 9.49
C ASP A 143 11.01 12.27 9.23
N TYR A 144 10.19 11.54 8.47
CA TYR A 144 10.50 10.17 8.05
C TYR A 144 11.84 10.10 7.28
N PHE A 145 12.04 10.97 6.28
CA PHE A 145 13.27 11.00 5.48
C PHE A 145 14.50 11.36 6.32
N ASP A 146 14.39 12.33 7.20
CA ASP A 146 15.48 12.75 8.08
C ASP A 146 15.87 11.62 9.04
N GLN A 147 14.87 10.92 9.61
CA GLN A 147 15.11 9.77 10.48
C GLN A 147 15.70 8.57 9.71
N ARG A 148 15.28 8.33 8.46
CA ARG A 148 15.90 7.31 7.57
C ARG A 148 17.36 7.63 7.30
N LYS A 149 17.66 8.87 6.89
CA LYS A 149 19.01 9.36 6.64
C LYS A 149 19.90 9.26 7.88
N ALA A 150 19.33 9.50 9.07
CA ALA A 150 20.03 9.38 10.34
C ALA A 150 20.17 7.92 10.85
N GLY A 151 19.68 6.92 10.12
CA GLY A 151 19.73 5.51 10.54
C GLY A 151 18.84 5.17 11.73
N LYS A 152 17.83 5.99 12.05
CA LYS A 152 16.91 5.79 13.17
C LYS A 152 15.75 4.84 12.85
N LEU A 153 15.46 4.64 11.56
CA LEU A 153 14.37 3.79 11.07
C LEU A 153 14.92 2.49 10.43
N MET A 154 15.90 1.87 11.10
CA MET A 154 16.45 0.56 10.73
C MET A 154 15.65 -0.58 11.38
N ASP A 155 15.04 -0.31 12.54
CA ASP A 155 14.09 -1.22 13.17
C ASP A 155 12.75 -1.19 12.43
N ARG A 156 12.23 -2.37 12.08
CA ARG A 156 11.02 -2.53 11.26
C ARG A 156 9.79 -1.91 11.91
N ASP A 157 9.60 -2.12 13.21
CA ASP A 157 8.44 -1.61 13.93
C ASP A 157 8.43 -0.07 13.95
N THR A 158 9.60 0.56 14.15
CA THR A 158 9.72 2.03 14.18
C THR A 158 9.59 2.63 12.79
N HIS A 159 10.20 1.97 11.80
CA HIS A 159 10.05 2.29 10.38
C HIS A 159 8.58 2.30 9.94
N ASP A 160 7.88 1.20 10.19
CA ASP A 160 6.50 0.99 9.73
C ASP A 160 5.53 1.97 10.37
N ARG A 161 5.72 2.29 11.65
CA ARG A 161 4.94 3.33 12.34
C ARG A 161 5.12 4.71 11.69
N ALA A 162 6.37 5.10 11.42
CA ALA A 162 6.66 6.41 10.85
C ALA A 162 6.10 6.54 9.42
N TRP A 163 6.30 5.50 8.60
CA TRP A 163 5.77 5.44 7.24
C TRP A 163 4.24 5.46 7.22
N ALA A 164 3.60 4.58 8.00
CA ALA A 164 2.14 4.48 8.04
C ALA A 164 1.47 5.76 8.55
N LEU A 165 2.09 6.46 9.51
CA LEU A 165 1.58 7.73 10.00
C LEU A 165 1.65 8.84 8.94
N ALA A 166 2.77 8.93 8.21
CA ALA A 166 2.93 9.91 7.14
C ALA A 166 1.93 9.66 6.00
N GLU A 167 1.80 8.41 5.57
CA GLU A 167 0.86 8.02 4.50
C GLU A 167 -0.60 8.18 4.93
N GLN A 168 -0.96 7.80 6.16
CA GLN A 168 -2.30 8.03 6.71
C GLN A 168 -2.68 9.51 6.70
N THR A 169 -1.76 10.36 7.16
CA THR A 169 -1.99 11.81 7.24
C THR A 169 -2.23 12.39 5.83
N ALA A 170 -1.50 11.90 4.84
CA ALA A 170 -1.62 12.37 3.46
C ALA A 170 -2.96 11.93 2.84
N VAL A 171 -3.33 10.67 3.06
CA VAL A 171 -4.62 10.11 2.65
C VAL A 171 -5.78 10.90 3.27
N GLU A 172 -5.76 11.11 4.59
CA GLU A 172 -6.83 11.83 5.29
C GLU A 172 -6.93 13.29 4.84
N TYR A 173 -5.79 13.93 4.55
CA TYR A 173 -5.79 15.26 3.94
C TYR A 173 -6.44 15.24 2.55
N GLY A 174 -6.06 14.29 1.69
CA GLY A 174 -6.66 14.14 0.37
C GLY A 174 -8.16 13.90 0.40
N ILE A 175 -8.65 13.10 1.34
CA ILE A 175 -10.09 12.88 1.59
C ILE A 175 -10.77 14.21 1.93
N ARG A 176 -10.23 14.97 2.90
CA ARG A 176 -10.80 16.28 3.28
C ARG A 176 -10.83 17.27 2.12
N VAL A 177 -9.77 17.31 1.31
CA VAL A 177 -9.73 18.18 0.12
C VAL A 177 -10.78 17.75 -0.90
N ALA A 178 -10.90 16.45 -1.18
CA ALA A 178 -11.90 15.93 -2.10
C ALA A 178 -13.34 16.24 -1.62
N ASP A 179 -13.63 15.98 -0.35
CA ASP A 179 -14.95 16.21 0.26
C ASP A 179 -15.33 17.70 0.32
N SER A 180 -14.34 18.60 0.35
CA SER A 180 -14.56 20.05 0.37
C SER A 180 -14.92 20.65 -0.99
N LYS A 181 -14.76 19.89 -2.09
CA LYS A 181 -14.91 20.39 -3.45
C LYS A 181 -16.31 20.11 -4.01
N PRO A 182 -17.08 21.13 -4.41
CA PRO A 182 -18.46 20.95 -4.86
C PRO A 182 -18.60 20.27 -6.22
N ASP A 183 -17.54 20.29 -7.04
CA ASP A 183 -17.49 19.70 -8.37
C ASP A 183 -17.04 18.23 -8.38
N ILE A 184 -16.64 17.70 -7.23
CA ILE A 184 -16.15 16.33 -7.09
C ILE A 184 -17.28 15.45 -6.57
N GLN A 185 -17.61 14.41 -7.33
CA GLN A 185 -18.60 13.43 -6.90
C GLN A 185 -18.09 12.66 -5.69
N ALA A 186 -19.01 12.39 -4.75
CA ALA A 186 -18.74 11.53 -3.60
C ALA A 186 -18.26 10.13 -4.06
N PRO A 187 -17.38 9.46 -3.29
CA PRO A 187 -16.89 8.15 -3.66
C PRO A 187 -18.04 7.14 -3.70
N THR A 188 -17.95 6.18 -4.60
CA THR A 188 -18.84 5.02 -4.60
C THR A 188 -18.67 4.20 -3.31
N LEU A 189 -19.69 3.42 -2.95
CA LEU A 189 -19.60 2.53 -1.78
C LEU A 189 -18.39 1.57 -1.87
N ARG A 190 -18.07 1.11 -3.07
CA ARG A 190 -16.90 0.25 -3.31
C ARG A 190 -15.59 0.97 -3.04
N GLU A 191 -15.43 2.19 -3.56
CA GLU A 191 -14.25 3.03 -3.29
C GLU A 191 -14.11 3.36 -1.81
N GLN A 192 -15.24 3.64 -1.13
CA GLN A 192 -15.24 3.90 0.31
C GLN A 192 -14.81 2.66 1.11
N ARG A 193 -15.32 1.47 0.77
CA ARG A 193 -14.90 0.21 1.41
C ARG A 193 -13.42 -0.09 1.14
N TRP A 194 -12.96 0.10 -0.09
CA TRP A 194 -11.55 -0.08 -0.43
C TRP A 194 -10.65 0.91 0.34
N GLN A 195 -11.06 2.17 0.44
CA GLN A 195 -10.34 3.17 1.23
C GLN A 195 -10.32 2.83 2.72
N TYR A 196 -11.40 2.25 3.25
CA TYR A 196 -11.43 1.80 4.63
C TYR A 196 -10.43 0.65 4.86
N SER A 197 -10.33 -0.29 3.91
CA SER A 197 -9.36 -1.39 3.97
C SER A 197 -7.91 -0.92 3.97
N THR A 198 -7.57 0.17 3.26
CA THR A 198 -6.22 0.73 3.34
C THR A 198 -5.92 1.30 4.75
N LYS A 199 -6.93 1.69 5.55
CA LYS A 199 -6.70 2.01 6.98
C LYS A 199 -6.32 0.78 7.80
N ILE A 200 -6.84 -0.40 7.45
CA ILE A 200 -6.44 -1.66 8.09
C ILE A 200 -4.98 -1.95 7.77
N TYR A 201 -4.55 -1.77 6.51
CA TYR A 201 -3.14 -1.90 6.12
C TYR A 201 -2.21 -1.06 7.03
N ARG A 202 -2.50 0.24 7.17
CA ARG A 202 -1.74 1.14 8.05
C ARG A 202 -1.82 0.74 9.54
N MET A 203 -2.97 0.23 9.99
CA MET A 203 -3.13 -0.26 11.35
C MET A 203 -2.22 -1.48 11.61
N LEU A 204 -2.13 -2.42 10.68
CA LEU A 204 -1.25 -3.57 10.79
C LEU A 204 0.22 -3.14 10.95
N MET A 205 0.66 -2.14 10.19
CA MET A 205 1.99 -1.53 10.34
C MET A 205 2.19 -0.89 11.72
N GLN A 206 1.23 -0.08 12.18
CA GLN A 206 1.36 0.66 13.43
C GLN A 206 1.38 -0.25 14.67
N TYR A 207 0.62 -1.35 14.63
CA TYR A 207 0.43 -2.25 15.76
C TYR A 207 1.05 -3.64 15.54
N ARG A 208 1.96 -3.79 14.57
CA ARG A 208 2.61 -5.06 14.18
C ARG A 208 3.02 -5.91 15.38
N ARG A 209 3.81 -5.35 16.29
CA ARG A 209 4.28 -6.03 17.51
C ARG A 209 3.14 -6.54 18.40
N THR A 210 2.13 -5.71 18.63
CA THR A 210 0.98 -6.07 19.49
C THR A 210 0.18 -7.19 18.84
N LEU A 211 -0.05 -7.12 17.53
CA LEU A 211 -0.78 -8.14 16.78
C LEU A 211 -0.03 -9.47 16.77
N LEU A 212 1.27 -9.44 16.48
CA LEU A 212 2.12 -10.62 16.56
C LEU A 212 2.14 -11.24 17.96
N TRP A 213 2.22 -10.42 19.00
CA TRP A 213 2.16 -10.91 20.38
C TRP A 213 0.81 -11.57 20.69
N LEU A 214 -0.30 -10.98 20.25
CA LEU A 214 -1.64 -11.55 20.41
C LEU A 214 -1.77 -12.90 19.69
N ILE A 215 -1.32 -12.98 18.43
CA ILE A 215 -1.34 -14.21 17.63
C ILE A 215 -0.44 -15.27 18.29
N LYS A 216 0.81 -14.93 18.62
CA LYS A 216 1.74 -15.82 19.31
C LYS A 216 1.09 -16.37 20.57
N THR A 217 0.55 -15.51 21.44
CA THR A 217 -0.09 -15.92 22.70
C THR A 217 -1.32 -16.80 22.48
N ALA A 218 -2.19 -16.46 21.52
CA ALA A 218 -3.42 -17.20 21.25
C ALA A 218 -3.15 -18.62 20.71
N PHE A 219 -2.08 -18.79 19.92
CA PHE A 219 -1.79 -20.05 19.24
C PHE A 219 -0.58 -20.82 19.80
N THR A 220 0.06 -20.31 20.85
CA THR A 220 1.25 -20.94 21.49
C THR A 220 1.00 -22.41 21.84
N PHE A 221 -0.21 -22.76 22.27
CA PHE A 221 -0.55 -24.11 22.75
C PHE A 221 -1.33 -24.95 21.76
N THR A 222 -1.75 -24.40 20.62
CA THR A 222 -2.64 -25.09 19.66
C THR A 222 -1.97 -25.36 18.32
N ASN A 223 -1.20 -24.41 17.79
CA ASN A 223 -0.49 -24.61 16.53
C ASN A 223 0.70 -23.63 16.39
N PRO A 224 1.95 -24.06 16.64
CA PRO A 224 3.12 -23.20 16.56
C PRO A 224 3.49 -22.75 15.14
N SER A 225 2.95 -23.39 14.09
CA SER A 225 3.17 -22.97 12.70
C SER A 225 2.40 -21.69 12.34
N LEU A 226 1.25 -21.44 12.99
CA LEU A 226 0.41 -20.27 12.71
C LEU A 226 1.09 -18.94 13.06
N PRO A 227 1.73 -18.79 14.24
CA PRO A 227 2.48 -17.57 14.53
C PRO A 227 3.62 -17.30 13.55
N MET A 228 4.33 -18.34 13.08
CA MET A 228 5.42 -18.18 12.11
C MET A 228 4.88 -17.72 10.74
N ALA A 229 3.85 -18.39 10.23
CA ALA A 229 3.20 -18.00 8.98
C ALA A 229 2.61 -16.59 9.06
N SER A 230 2.02 -16.23 10.21
CA SER A 230 1.46 -14.88 10.43
C SER A 230 2.53 -13.79 10.43
N GLU A 231 3.73 -14.09 10.95
CA GLU A 231 4.86 -13.17 10.94
C GLU A 231 5.40 -12.95 9.52
N ALA A 232 5.69 -14.04 8.80
CA ALA A 232 6.10 -13.94 7.39
C ALA A 232 5.05 -13.23 6.53
N PHE A 233 3.77 -13.51 6.77
CA PHE A 233 2.67 -12.83 6.10
C PHE A 233 2.67 -11.33 6.40
N MET A 234 2.72 -10.92 7.67
CA MET A 234 2.72 -9.50 8.02
C MET A 234 3.94 -8.77 7.45
N ASP A 235 5.10 -9.42 7.42
CA ASP A 235 6.32 -8.83 6.86
C ASP A 235 6.19 -8.59 5.37
N TRP A 236 5.73 -9.59 4.59
CA TRP A 236 5.46 -9.41 3.16
C TRP A 236 4.34 -8.39 2.91
N PHE A 237 3.22 -8.53 3.63
CA PHE A 237 2.02 -7.72 3.45
C PHE A 237 2.31 -6.24 3.68
N THR A 238 3.14 -5.91 4.67
CA THR A 238 3.47 -4.52 5.01
C THR A 238 4.74 -4.03 4.32
N ASP A 239 5.42 -4.83 3.50
CA ASP A 239 6.68 -4.43 2.90
C ASP A 239 6.49 -3.28 1.90
N VAL A 240 6.81 -2.05 2.34
CA VAL A 240 6.72 -0.85 1.51
C VAL A 240 7.75 -0.82 0.38
N THR A 241 8.74 -1.73 0.42
CA THR A 241 9.76 -1.89 -0.59
C THR A 241 9.40 -2.89 -1.68
N ASP A 242 8.23 -3.54 -1.56
CA ASP A 242 7.69 -4.39 -2.59
C ASP A 242 6.40 -3.80 -3.17
N ALA A 243 6.39 -3.65 -4.50
CA ALA A 243 5.20 -3.21 -5.22
C ALA A 243 4.20 -4.35 -5.45
N SER A 244 4.69 -5.59 -5.49
CA SER A 244 3.88 -6.76 -5.83
C SER A 244 2.87 -7.06 -4.73
N SER A 245 3.29 -7.05 -3.46
CA SER A 245 2.43 -7.25 -2.30
C SER A 245 1.24 -6.28 -2.32
N THR A 246 1.51 -4.98 -2.41
CA THR A 246 0.46 -3.96 -2.30
C THR A 246 -0.45 -3.95 -3.53
N GLY A 247 0.09 -4.19 -4.73
CA GLY A 247 -0.71 -4.29 -5.96
C GLY A 247 -1.67 -5.50 -5.94
N PHE A 248 -1.17 -6.66 -5.52
CA PHE A 248 -1.96 -7.88 -5.36
C PHE A 248 -3.05 -7.71 -4.29
N LEU A 249 -2.69 -7.18 -3.13
CA LEU A 249 -3.63 -6.98 -2.02
C LEU A 249 -4.71 -5.95 -2.36
N ALA A 250 -4.34 -4.90 -3.10
CA ALA A 250 -5.32 -3.93 -3.58
C ALA A 250 -6.36 -4.59 -4.50
N ASP A 251 -5.95 -5.52 -5.36
CA ASP A 251 -6.85 -6.32 -6.19
C ASP A 251 -7.78 -7.23 -5.36
N VAL A 252 -7.21 -7.98 -4.43
CA VAL A 252 -7.96 -8.88 -3.53
C VAL A 252 -9.03 -8.10 -2.77
N VAL A 253 -8.64 -7.00 -2.13
CA VAL A 253 -9.56 -6.13 -1.39
C VAL A 253 -10.60 -5.53 -2.33
N TRP A 254 -10.23 -5.12 -3.54
CA TRP A 254 -11.16 -4.55 -4.52
C TRP A 254 -12.23 -5.55 -4.97
N ARG A 255 -11.86 -6.83 -5.14
CA ARG A 255 -12.80 -7.93 -5.42
C ARG A 255 -13.74 -8.15 -4.24
N LEU A 256 -13.21 -8.25 -3.01
CA LEU A 256 -14.01 -8.37 -1.79
C LEU A 256 -15.00 -7.21 -1.60
N CYS A 257 -14.58 -5.97 -1.91
CA CYS A 257 -15.45 -4.81 -1.81
C CYS A 257 -16.64 -4.84 -2.80
N ALA A 258 -16.51 -5.57 -3.91
CA ALA A 258 -17.60 -5.78 -4.88
C ALA A 258 -18.56 -6.89 -4.49
N LEU A 259 -18.08 -7.99 -3.89
CA LEU A 259 -18.93 -9.02 -3.28
C LEU A 259 -19.83 -8.40 -2.21
N GLY A 260 -19.36 -7.28 -1.66
CA GLY A 260 -20.17 -6.42 -0.85
C GLY A 260 -20.71 -7.09 0.39
N LEU A 261 -20.00 -8.15 0.85
CA LEU A 261 -20.25 -8.97 2.03
C LEU A 261 -21.29 -8.27 2.86
N SER A 262 -22.54 -8.59 2.55
CA SER A 262 -23.65 -7.97 3.24
C SER A 262 -23.34 -8.20 4.70
N TRP A 263 -23.36 -7.15 5.52
CA TRP A 263 -23.25 -7.33 6.97
C TRP A 263 -24.47 -8.08 7.52
N ASP A 264 -25.37 -8.51 6.61
CA ASP A 264 -26.75 -8.92 6.77
C ASP A 264 -26.96 -10.40 6.32
N GLY A 265 -26.01 -11.00 5.58
CA GLY A 265 -25.89 -12.46 5.39
C GLY A 265 -26.81 -13.15 4.38
N GLU A 266 -27.31 -12.47 3.34
CA GLU A 266 -28.41 -13.01 2.52
C GLU A 266 -28.01 -14.01 1.41
N GLU A 267 -26.74 -14.13 0.97
CA GLU A 267 -26.34 -15.11 -0.08
C GLU A 267 -24.99 -15.84 0.16
N PRO A 268 -24.93 -16.82 1.09
CA PRO A 268 -23.67 -17.39 1.58
C PRO A 268 -22.90 -18.32 0.61
N ILE A 269 -23.54 -18.87 -0.43
CA ILE A 269 -22.94 -19.94 -1.26
C ILE A 269 -22.10 -19.36 -2.43
N GLN A 270 -22.59 -18.33 -3.13
CA GLN A 270 -21.82 -17.67 -4.19
C GLN A 270 -20.69 -16.81 -3.61
N GLU A 271 -20.91 -16.20 -2.44
CA GLU A 271 -19.87 -15.53 -1.67
C GLU A 271 -18.77 -16.52 -1.25
N GLY A 272 -19.12 -17.74 -0.85
CA GLY A 272 -18.17 -18.78 -0.43
C GLY A 272 -17.17 -19.21 -1.51
N GLN A 273 -17.62 -19.44 -2.75
CA GLN A 273 -16.73 -19.85 -3.84
C GLN A 273 -15.76 -18.71 -4.24
N ALA A 274 -16.27 -17.48 -4.36
CA ALA A 274 -15.44 -16.32 -4.67
C ALA A 274 -14.42 -16.03 -3.56
N ILE A 275 -14.77 -16.26 -2.28
CA ILE A 275 -13.86 -16.15 -1.14
C ILE A 275 -12.79 -17.26 -1.19
N PHE A 276 -13.15 -18.49 -1.55
CA PHE A 276 -12.20 -19.60 -1.64
C PHE A 276 -11.20 -19.45 -2.80
N GLU A 277 -11.67 -19.01 -3.97
CA GLU A 277 -10.79 -18.66 -5.10
C GLU A 277 -9.82 -17.55 -4.70
N LEU A 278 -10.33 -16.49 -4.05
CA LEU A 278 -9.51 -15.39 -3.56
C LEU A 278 -8.49 -15.82 -2.49
N ALA A 279 -8.85 -16.75 -1.61
CA ALA A 279 -7.96 -17.31 -0.60
C ALA A 279 -6.87 -18.18 -1.24
N THR A 280 -7.20 -18.94 -2.27
CA THR A 280 -6.25 -19.77 -3.03
C THR A 280 -5.27 -18.90 -3.82
N ASP A 281 -5.76 -17.93 -4.60
CA ASP A 281 -4.93 -16.95 -5.33
C ASP A 281 -3.95 -16.24 -4.38
N PHE A 282 -4.45 -15.86 -3.21
CA PHE A 282 -3.66 -15.24 -2.15
C PHE A 282 -2.57 -16.16 -1.60
N TRP A 283 -2.89 -17.42 -1.36
CA TRP A 283 -1.93 -18.37 -0.83
C TRP A 283 -0.81 -18.67 -1.82
N GLU A 284 -1.14 -18.83 -3.11
CA GLU A 284 -0.16 -19.08 -4.17
C GLU A 284 0.83 -17.92 -4.33
N GLU A 285 0.33 -16.67 -4.40
CA GLU A 285 1.20 -15.48 -4.47
C GLU A 285 2.09 -15.33 -3.23
N PHE A 286 1.53 -15.61 -2.04
CA PHE A 286 2.32 -15.61 -0.81
C PHE A 286 3.43 -16.67 -0.83
N GLN A 287 3.17 -17.88 -1.34
CA GLN A 287 4.19 -18.92 -1.46
C GLN A 287 5.28 -18.55 -2.48
N MET A 288 4.90 -17.95 -3.61
CA MET A 288 5.85 -17.52 -4.64
C MET A 288 6.77 -16.38 -4.18
N SER A 289 6.37 -15.62 -3.15
CA SER A 289 7.08 -14.42 -2.68
C SER A 289 8.47 -14.65 -2.04
N LYS A 290 9.05 -15.87 -2.07
CA LYS A 290 10.35 -16.25 -1.45
C LYS A 290 10.45 -16.04 0.07
N HIS A 291 9.42 -15.51 0.74
CA HIS A 291 9.40 -15.24 2.19
C HIS A 291 9.19 -16.49 3.06
N LEU A 292 8.97 -17.67 2.46
CA LEU A 292 8.81 -18.95 3.15
C LEU A 292 10.07 -19.84 3.14
N ASN A 293 11.19 -19.40 2.55
CA ASN A 293 12.44 -20.15 2.58
C ASN A 293 13.16 -19.93 3.91
N TYR A 294 12.82 -20.75 4.90
CA TYR A 294 13.64 -21.01 6.10
C TYR A 294 14.35 -22.35 5.98
#